data_AF-A0A5K0V4M0-F1
#
_entry.id   AF-A0A5K0V4M0-F1
#
_cell.length_a   1.000
_cell.length_b   1.000
_cell.length_c   1.000
_cell.angle_alpha   90.00
_cell.angle_beta   90.00
_cell.angle_gamma   90.00
#
_symmetry.space_group_name_H-M   'P 1'
#
loop_
_entity.id
_entity.type
_entity.pdbx_description
1 polymer ?
#
loop_
_entity_poly.entity_id
_entity_poly.type
_entity_poly.pdbx_seq_one_letter_code
_entity_poly.pdbx_strand_id
1 'polypeptide(L)'
;VFDDVRKEYWYKPQVLLYTEIIAALLRNGMIEGAQVLFSMMKTEICEADDEGLNSLVQTLMLFNMPGTGMECFQLMKKVGSEPDKSTFRALVNHMNAKGEFDVSLRLRREAEKQFGVPWEFLIAEEET
;
A
#
# COMPACT_ATOMS: atom_id res chain seq x y z
N VAL A 1 4.64 2.13 24.27
CA VAL A 1 5.46 3.23 23.69
C VAL A 1 4.71 3.95 22.58
N PHE A 2 4.55 3.37 21.38
CA PHE A 2 3.82 4.08 20.30
C PHE A 2 2.37 4.42 20.70
N ASP A 3 1.66 3.47 21.31
CA ASP A 3 0.31 3.71 21.84
C ASP A 3 0.21 4.82 22.90
N ASP A 4 1.31 5.09 23.61
CA ASP A 4 1.38 6.15 24.61
C ASP A 4 1.65 7.49 23.93
N VAL A 5 2.58 7.53 22.97
CA VAL A 5 2.86 8.70 22.13
C VAL A 5 1.59 9.21 21.44
N ARG A 6 0.72 8.32 20.97
CA ARG A 6 -0.54 8.69 20.30
C ARG A 6 -1.55 9.41 21.19
N LYS A 7 -1.41 9.30 22.52
CA LYS A 7 -2.29 9.97 23.49
C LYS A 7 -1.81 11.38 23.85
N GLU A 8 -0.61 11.75 23.41
CA GLU A 8 -0.02 13.04 23.70
C GLU A 8 -0.64 14.15 22.85
N TYR A 9 -0.84 15.33 23.44
CA TYR A 9 -1.52 16.47 22.79
C TYR A 9 -0.78 17.01 21.56
N TRP A 10 0.53 16.80 21.49
CA TRP A 10 1.39 17.26 20.38
C TRP A 10 1.46 16.24 19.24
N TYR A 11 0.94 15.03 19.44
CA TYR A 11 0.94 14.00 18.42
C TYR A 11 -0.04 14.35 17.30
N LYS A 12 0.45 14.26 16.06
CA LYS A 12 -0.36 14.37 14.85
C LYS A 12 -0.17 13.08 14.05
N PRO A 13 -1.23 12.33 13.74
CA PRO A 13 -1.15 11.14 12.90
C PRO A 13 -0.54 11.47 11.53
N GLN A 14 0.44 10.67 11.11
CA GLN A 14 1.12 10.82 9.82
C GLN A 14 1.22 9.44 9.16
N VAL A 15 0.80 9.34 7.90
CA VAL A 15 0.90 8.11 7.10
C VAL A 15 2.34 7.61 7.05
N LEU A 16 3.31 8.50 6.83
CA LEU A 16 4.72 8.14 6.79
C LEU A 16 5.17 7.41 8.06
N LEU A 17 4.84 7.95 9.25
CA LEU A 17 5.21 7.34 10.53
C LEU A 17 4.59 5.95 10.70
N TYR A 18 3.31 5.79 10.35
CA TYR A 18 2.65 4.47 10.35
C TYR A 18 3.34 3.51 9.38
N THR A 19 3.67 3.98 8.19
CA THR A 19 4.33 3.20 7.14
C THR A 19 5.69 2.70 7.60
N GLU A 20 6.50 3.57 8.22
CA GLU A 20 7.82 3.21 8.76
C GLU A 20 7.73 2.17 9.88
N ILE A 21 6.81 2.35 10.83
CA ILE A 21 6.64 1.40 11.94
C ILE A 21 6.09 0.07 11.44
N ILE A 22 5.10 0.08 10.55
CA ILE A 22 4.56 -1.14 9.92
C ILE A 22 5.69 -1.88 9.19
N ALA A 23 6.47 -1.19 8.36
CA ALA A 23 7.60 -1.80 7.66
C ALA A 23 8.64 -2.37 8.64
N ALA A 24 8.92 -1.68 9.75
CA ALA A 24 9.80 -2.18 10.79
C ALA A 24 9.27 -3.46 11.46
N LEU A 25 7.97 -3.50 11.79
CA LEU A 25 7.33 -4.70 12.35
C LEU A 25 7.40 -5.88 11.40
N LEU A 26 7.11 -5.66 10.10
CA LEU A 26 7.18 -6.71 9.08
C LEU A 26 8.59 -7.25 8.88
N ARG A 27 9.61 -6.39 8.86
CA ARG A 27 11.03 -6.80 8.83
C ARG A 27 11.42 -7.67 10.01
N ASN A 28 10.76 -7.51 11.16
CA ASN A 28 10.99 -8.30 12.37
C ASN A 28 10.02 -9.50 12.50
N GLY A 29 9.22 -9.80 11.47
CA GLY A 29 8.25 -10.90 11.48
C GLY A 29 7.03 -10.66 12.38
N MET A 30 6.82 -9.44 12.87
CA MET A 30 5.73 -9.07 13.77
C MET A 30 4.45 -8.73 12.99
N ILE A 31 3.89 -9.73 12.29
CA ILE A 31 2.76 -9.56 11.37
C ILE A 31 1.49 -9.04 12.06
N GLU A 32 1.16 -9.57 13.23
CA GLU A 32 -0.03 -9.14 13.99
C GLU A 32 0.05 -7.66 14.37
N GLY A 33 1.21 -7.21 14.85
CA GLY A 33 1.45 -5.81 15.19
C GLY A 33 1.29 -4.89 13.97
N ALA A 34 1.79 -5.31 12.81
CA ALA A 34 1.63 -4.57 11.56
C ALA A 34 0.15 -4.43 11.15
N GLN A 35 -0.65 -5.49 11.30
CA GLN A 35 -2.09 -5.45 11.00
C GLN A 35 -2.86 -4.54 11.97
N VAL A 36 -2.50 -4.57 13.26
CA VAL A 36 -3.09 -3.70 14.28
C VAL A 36 -2.79 -2.23 13.96
N LEU A 37 -1.53 -1.89 13.67
CA LEU A 37 -1.15 -0.52 13.30
C LEU A 37 -1.81 -0.04 12.01
N PHE A 38 -1.91 -0.90 11.00
CA PHE A 38 -2.64 -0.56 9.78
C PHE A 38 -4.12 -0.28 10.06
N SER A 39 -4.74 -1.05 10.94
CA SER A 39 -6.13 -0.83 11.35
C SER A 39 -6.30 0.49 12.11
N MET A 40 -5.34 0.83 12.97
CA MET A 40 -5.32 2.12 13.68
C MET A 40 -5.16 3.30 12.72
N MET A 41 -4.22 3.20 11.76
CA MET A 41 -4.02 4.22 10.72
C MET A 41 -5.31 4.53 9.96
N LYS A 42 -6.12 3.50 9.63
CA LYS A 42 -7.42 3.68 8.95
C LYS A 42 -8.45 4.46 9.78
N THR A 43 -8.35 4.40 11.11
CA THR A 43 -9.29 5.06 12.02
C THR A 43 -8.86 6.46 12.43
N GLU A 44 -7.57 6.76 12.29
CA GLU A 44 -7.03 8.09 12.55
C GLU A 44 -7.17 8.98 11.30
N ILE A 45 -7.44 10.27 11.53
CA ILE A 45 -7.48 11.26 10.44
C ILE A 45 -6.02 11.62 10.12
N CYS A 46 -5.38 10.80 9.31
CA CYS A 46 -4.08 11.11 8.74
C CYS A 46 -4.27 12.02 7.51
N GLU A 47 -3.41 13.02 7.35
CA GLU A 47 -3.29 13.71 6.07
C GLU A 47 -2.88 12.70 4.98
N ALA A 48 -3.53 12.79 3.82
CA ALA A 48 -3.21 11.92 2.71
C ALA A 48 -1.76 12.16 2.27
N ASP A 49 -1.03 11.07 2.09
CA ASP A 49 0.37 11.06 1.69
C ASP A 49 0.53 9.97 0.63
N ASP A 50 0.58 10.41 -0.64
CA ASP A 50 0.65 9.51 -1.78
C ASP A 50 1.91 8.64 -1.72
N GLU A 51 3.05 9.22 -1.36
CA GLU A 51 4.32 8.50 -1.30
C GLU A 51 4.30 7.47 -0.16
N GLY A 52 3.81 7.87 1.02
CA GLY A 52 3.65 6.98 2.16
C GLY A 52 2.74 5.79 1.88
N LEU A 53 1.56 6.02 1.28
CA LEU A 53 0.61 4.94 0.97
C LEU A 53 1.11 4.02 -0.16
N ASN A 54 1.76 4.57 -1.20
CA ASN A 54 2.39 3.76 -2.27
C ASN A 54 3.48 2.84 -1.67
N SER A 55 4.38 3.41 -0.87
CA SER A 55 5.44 2.66 -0.17
C SER A 55 4.87 1.57 0.74
N LEU A 56 3.77 1.86 1.43
CA LEU A 56 3.09 0.88 2.28
C LEU A 56 2.51 -0.29 1.48
N VAL A 57 1.86 -0.04 0.33
CA VAL A 57 1.35 -1.13 -0.53
C VAL A 57 2.51 -2.02 -0.99
N GLN A 58 3.59 -1.43 -1.49
CA GLN A 58 4.77 -2.18 -1.95
C GLN A 58 5.37 -3.03 -0.84
N THR A 59 5.53 -2.45 0.35
CA THR A 59 6.02 -3.15 1.55
C THR A 59 5.11 -4.33 1.90
N LEU A 60 3.79 -4.12 1.95
CA LEU A 60 2.83 -5.17 2.27
C LEU A 60 2.85 -6.32 1.23
N MET A 61 3.01 -6.01 -0.05
CA MET A 61 3.17 -7.02 -1.10
C MET A 61 4.48 -7.81 -0.94
N LEU A 62 5.59 -7.13 -0.62
CA LEU A 62 6.90 -7.75 -0.42
C LEU A 62 6.89 -8.74 0.75
N PHE A 63 6.22 -8.40 1.85
CA PHE A 63 6.09 -9.27 3.02
C PHE A 63 4.93 -10.27 2.92
N ASN A 64 4.41 -10.53 1.70
CA ASN A 64 3.35 -11.50 1.42
C ASN A 64 2.06 -11.26 2.22
N MET A 65 1.66 -10.00 2.37
CA MET A 65 0.40 -9.57 3.00
C MET A 65 -0.57 -8.94 1.99
N PRO A 66 -1.04 -9.68 0.98
CA PRO A 66 -1.85 -9.09 -0.09
C PRO A 66 -3.22 -8.60 0.35
N GLY A 67 -3.82 -9.21 1.37
CA GLY A 67 -5.10 -8.76 1.91
C GLY A 67 -4.99 -7.32 2.43
N THR A 68 -4.04 -7.08 3.34
CA THR A 68 -3.76 -5.73 3.87
C THR A 68 -3.28 -4.77 2.78
N GLY A 69 -2.44 -5.20 1.84
CA GLY A 69 -2.00 -4.30 0.77
C GLY A 69 -3.11 -3.95 -0.21
N MET A 70 -4.06 -4.84 -0.49
CA MET A 70 -5.27 -4.50 -1.25
C MET A 70 -6.17 -3.54 -0.48
N GLU A 71 -6.32 -3.73 0.84
CA GLU A 71 -7.03 -2.76 1.68
C GLU A 71 -6.37 -1.37 1.64
N CYS A 72 -5.03 -1.31 1.63
CA CYS A 72 -4.28 -0.07 1.51
C CYS A 72 -4.50 0.58 0.14
N PHE A 73 -4.47 -0.20 -0.94
CA PHE A 73 -4.81 0.28 -2.28
C PHE A 73 -6.24 0.85 -2.37
N GLN A 74 -7.23 0.22 -1.73
CA GLN A 74 -8.59 0.77 -1.67
C GLN A 74 -8.67 2.04 -0.80
N LEU A 75 -7.88 2.11 0.28
CA LEU A 75 -7.79 3.30 1.12
C LEU A 75 -7.26 4.49 0.31
N MET A 76 -6.19 4.31 -0.48
CA MET A 76 -5.63 5.35 -1.35
C MET A 76 -6.73 5.98 -2.22
N LYS A 77 -7.49 5.15 -2.92
CA LYS A 77 -8.59 5.60 -3.78
C LYS A 77 -9.67 6.35 -2.99
N LYS A 78 -9.97 5.91 -1.76
CA LYS A 78 -10.98 6.55 -0.91
C LYS A 78 -10.56 7.93 -0.42
N VAL A 79 -9.26 8.12 -0.15
CA VAL A 79 -8.71 9.41 0.31
C VAL A 79 -8.30 10.34 -0.84
N GLY A 80 -8.58 9.94 -2.10
CA GLY A 80 -8.23 10.71 -3.29
C GLY A 80 -6.75 10.66 -3.66
N SER A 81 -6.00 9.72 -3.07
CA SER A 81 -4.61 9.43 -3.41
C SER A 81 -4.54 8.58 -4.67
N GLU A 82 -3.59 8.89 -5.55
CA GLU A 82 -3.40 8.19 -6.82
C GLU A 82 -2.28 7.13 -6.70
N PRO A 83 -2.59 5.84 -6.89
CA PRO A 83 -1.57 4.81 -6.95
C PRO A 83 -0.66 5.00 -8.16
N ASP A 84 0.64 4.87 -7.97
CA ASP A 84 1.61 4.98 -9.05
C ASP A 84 1.75 3.68 -9.86
N LYS A 85 2.51 3.73 -10.96
CA LYS A 85 2.76 2.58 -11.83
C LYS A 85 3.40 1.40 -11.07
N SER A 86 4.30 1.70 -10.13
CA SER A 86 5.03 0.68 -9.36
C SER A 86 4.12 -0.06 -8.39
N THR A 87 3.15 0.63 -7.80
CA THR A 87 2.10 0.06 -6.94
C THR A 87 1.20 -0.90 -7.72
N PHE A 88 0.75 -0.52 -8.91
CA PHE A 88 0.01 -1.44 -9.78
C PHE A 88 0.84 -2.66 -10.18
N ARG A 89 2.12 -2.46 -10.50
CA ARG A 89 3.05 -3.57 -10.84
C ARG A 89 3.23 -4.54 -9.69
N ALA A 90 3.46 -4.04 -8.48
CA ALA A 90 3.59 -4.87 -7.29
C ALA A 90 2.32 -5.73 -7.07
N LEU A 91 1.14 -5.11 -7.14
CA LEU A 91 -0.14 -5.80 -6.98
C LEU A 91 -0.35 -6.85 -8.08
N VAL A 92 -0.18 -6.49 -9.36
CA VAL A 92 -0.39 -7.39 -10.50
C VAL A 92 0.56 -8.59 -10.44
N ASN A 93 1.84 -8.36 -10.18
CA ASN A 93 2.85 -9.43 -10.08
C ASN A 93 2.52 -10.38 -8.94
N HIS A 94 2.13 -9.83 -7.78
CA HIS A 94 1.74 -10.65 -6.64
C HIS A 94 0.50 -11.50 -6.92
N MET A 95 -0.55 -10.91 -7.52
CA MET A 95 -1.78 -11.62 -7.86
C MET A 95 -1.52 -12.72 -8.90
N ASN A 96 -0.67 -12.48 -9.90
CA ASN A 96 -0.25 -13.49 -10.86
C ASN A 96 0.50 -14.65 -10.19
N ALA A 97 1.43 -14.35 -9.27
CA ALA A 97 2.18 -15.38 -8.55
C ALA A 97 1.27 -16.28 -7.68
N LYS A 98 0.14 -15.74 -7.19
CA LYS A 98 -0.90 -16.50 -6.47
C LYS A 98 -1.91 -17.23 -7.36
N GLY A 99 -1.88 -16.99 -8.68
CA GLY A 99 -2.88 -17.51 -9.61
C GLY A 99 -4.22 -16.77 -9.58
N GLU A 100 -4.29 -15.60 -8.94
CA GLU A 100 -5.46 -14.73 -8.89
C GLU A 100 -5.58 -13.87 -10.17
N PHE A 101 -5.68 -14.54 -11.32
CA PHE A 101 -5.62 -13.89 -12.63
C PHE A 101 -6.77 -12.90 -12.87
N ASP A 102 -7.97 -13.17 -12.34
CA ASP A 102 -9.10 -12.25 -12.46
C ASP A 102 -8.83 -10.92 -11.75
N VAL A 103 -8.20 -10.96 -10.56
CA VAL A 103 -7.83 -9.76 -9.81
C VAL A 103 -6.74 -8.99 -10.54
N SER A 104 -5.71 -9.71 -11.01
CA SER A 104 -4.63 -9.17 -11.82
C SER A 104 -5.15 -8.44 -13.07
N LEU A 105 -6.06 -9.04 -13.83
CA LEU A 105 -6.65 -8.43 -15.03
C LEU A 105 -7.46 -7.16 -14.70
N ARG A 106 -8.20 -7.14 -13.58
CA ARG A 106 -8.91 -5.93 -13.16
C ARG A 106 -7.95 -4.80 -12.81
N LEU A 107 -6.87 -5.10 -12.08
CA LEU A 107 -5.84 -4.11 -11.74
C LEU A 107 -5.15 -3.55 -12.98
N ARG A 108 -4.85 -4.40 -13.98
CA ARG A 108 -4.29 -3.95 -15.27
C ARG A 108 -5.22 -2.97 -15.97
N ARG A 109 -6.50 -3.32 -16.13
CA ARG A 109 -7.50 -2.43 -16.76
C ARG A 109 -7.68 -1.12 -15.99
N GLU A 110 -7.58 -1.18 -14.67
CA GLU A 110 -7.65 0.01 -13.83
C GLU A 110 -6.44 0.93 -14.07
N ALA A 111 -5.23 0.36 -14.11
CA ALA A 111 -4.01 1.10 -14.45
C ALA A 111 -4.10 1.73 -15.85
N GLU A 112 -4.55 0.95 -16.85
CA GLU A 112 -4.73 1.44 -18.23
C GLU A 112 -5.69 2.63 -18.30
N LYS A 113 -6.80 2.56 -17.53
CA LYS A 113 -7.76 3.65 -17.46
C LYS A 113 -7.18 4.89 -16.77
N GLN A 114 -6.37 4.70 -15.73
CA GLN A 114 -5.75 5.82 -14.99
C GLN A 114 -4.67 6.52 -15.80
N PHE A 115 -3.78 5.76 -16.45
CA PHE A 115 -2.62 6.32 -17.18
C PHE A 115 -2.89 6.56 -18.67
N GLY A 116 -3.99 6.05 -19.21
CA GLY A 116 -4.37 6.25 -20.62
C GLY A 116 -3.49 5.50 -21.63
N VAL A 117 -2.73 4.51 -21.18
CA VAL A 117 -1.84 3.70 -22.01
C VAL A 117 -2.01 2.20 -21.69
N PRO A 118 -1.79 1.29 -22.66
CA PRO A 118 -1.88 -0.16 -22.42
C PRO A 118 -0.89 -0.66 -21.36
N TRP A 119 -1.25 -1.73 -20.65
CA TRP A 119 -0.45 -2.30 -19.56
C TRP A 119 0.99 -2.61 -19.97
N GLU A 120 1.21 -3.07 -21.21
CA GLU A 120 2.52 -3.42 -21.74
C GLU A 120 3.49 -2.23 -21.71
N PHE A 121 2.99 -1.01 -21.93
CA PHE A 121 3.82 0.20 -21.89
C PHE A 121 4.13 0.64 -20.44
N LEU A 122 3.27 0.29 -19.48
CA LEU A 122 3.49 0.62 -18.06
C LEU A 122 4.58 -0.23 -17.42
N ILE A 123 4.87 -1.41 -17.98
CA ILE A 123 5.92 -2.32 -17.48
C ILE A 123 7.21 -2.25 -18.28
N ALA A 124 7.22 -1.59 -19.44
CA ALA A 124 8.37 -1.52 -20.34
C ALA A 124 9.49 -0.54 -19.87
N GLU A 125 9.24 0.30 -18.87
CA GLU A 125 10.19 1.34 -18.41
C GLU A 125 11.41 0.81 -17.60
N GLU A 126 11.58 -0.51 -17.45
CA GLU A 126 12.65 -1.11 -16.60
C GLU A 126 13.61 -2.07 -17.33
N GLU A 127 13.60 -2.11 -18.67
CA GLU A 127 14.66 -2.78 -19.44
C GLU A 127 15.78 -1.79 -19.85
N THR A 128 16.48 -1.20 -18.88
CA THR A 128 17.78 -0.52 -19.10
C THR A 128 18.73 -0.70 -17.93
#